data_AF-A0A147J789-F1
#
_entry.id   AF-A0A147J789-F1
#
_cell.length_a   1.000
_cell.length_b   1.000
_cell.length_c   1.000
_cell.angle_alpha   90.00
_cell.angle_beta   90.00
_cell.angle_gamma   90.00
#
_symmetry.space_group_name_H-M   'P 1'
#
loop_
_entity.id
_entity.type
_entity.pdbx_description
1 polymer ?
#
loop_
_entity_poly.entity_id
_entity_poly.type
_entity_poly.pdbx_seq_one_letter_code
_entity_poly.pdbx_strand_id
1 'polypeptide(L)'
;MGTLEREGHAIVLRRCDLVENRYLVEDAPGGKALASVRKATLPAYGEVLAHYAERDGQSILLVESVERLTPGKDCHLGRALEDIGRGKDAR
;
A
#
# COMPACT_ATOMS: atom_id res chain seq x y z
N MET A 1 7.58 -5.59 -1.31
CA MET A 1 6.76 -5.04 -2.41
C MET A 1 5.29 -5.16 -2.06
N GLY A 2 4.49 -4.16 -2.41
CA GLY A 2 3.07 -4.11 -2.06
C GLY A 2 2.30 -3.05 -2.85
N THR A 3 0.97 -3.08 -2.75
CA THR A 3 0.11 -1.97 -3.13
C THR A 3 -0.02 -1.03 -1.92
N LEU A 4 0.32 0.24 -2.12
CA LEU A 4 0.09 1.33 -1.18
C LEU A 4 -1.31 1.91 -1.44
N GLU A 5 -2.12 1.98 -0.40
CA GLU A 5 -3.50 2.45 -0.43
C GLU A 5 -3.72 3.54 0.61
N ARG A 6 -4.75 4.38 0.40
CA ARG A 6 -5.15 5.41 1.36
C ARG A 6 -6.38 4.95 2.12
N GLU A 7 -6.28 4.95 3.45
CA GLU A 7 -7.40 4.67 4.35
C GLU A 7 -7.58 5.86 5.29
N GLY A 8 -8.51 6.75 4.93
CA GLY A 8 -8.62 8.06 5.56
C GLY A 8 -7.32 8.86 5.43
N HIS A 9 -6.68 9.17 6.55
CA HIS A 9 -5.40 9.88 6.59
C HIS A 9 -4.17 8.95 6.59
N ALA A 10 -4.39 7.65 6.83
CA ALA A 10 -3.34 6.65 6.85
C ALA A 10 -2.98 6.19 5.42
N ILE A 11 -1.74 5.75 5.27
CA ILE A 11 -1.32 4.93 4.14
C ILE A 11 -1.14 3.51 4.65
N VAL A 12 -1.63 2.55 3.89
CA VAL A 12 -1.55 1.12 4.20
C VAL A 12 -0.80 0.43 3.08
N LEU A 13 0.11 -0.48 3.44
CA LEU A 13 0.72 -1.40 2.49
C LEU A 13 0.04 -2.76 2.59
N ARG A 14 -0.50 -3.23 1.45
CA ARG A 14 -0.93 -4.61 1.27
C ARG A 14 0.13 -5.36 0.48
N ARG A 15 0.75 -6.37 1.08
CA ARG A 15 1.81 -7.16 0.41
C ARG A 15 1.26 -7.89 -0.81
N CYS A 16 1.98 -7.87 -1.94
CA CYS A 16 1.60 -8.54 -3.19
C CYS A 16 1.71 -10.09 -3.15
N ASP A 17 1.45 -10.73 -2.01
CA ASP A 17 1.43 -12.18 -1.86
C ASP A 17 0.02 -12.68 -1.55
N LEU A 18 -0.17 -14.01 -1.61
CA LEU A 18 -1.48 -14.65 -1.42
C LEU A 18 -2.11 -14.42 -0.04
N VAL A 19 -1.30 -14.07 0.96
CA VAL A 19 -1.78 -13.81 2.33
C VAL A 19 -2.27 -12.36 2.46
N GLU A 20 -1.82 -11.48 1.56
CA GLU A 20 -2.18 -10.06 1.50
C GLU A 20 -2.00 -9.31 2.82
N ASN A 21 -0.93 -9.62 3.57
CA ASN A 21 -0.67 -9.00 4.86
C ASN A 21 -0.74 -7.47 4.76
N ARG A 22 -1.37 -6.87 5.77
CA ARG A 22 -1.70 -5.44 5.82
C ARG A 22 -0.88 -4.77 6.91
N TYR A 23 -0.28 -3.63 6.57
CA TYR A 23 0.55 -2.86 7.50
C TYR A 23 0.19 -1.39 7.40
N LEU A 24 0.04 -0.71 8.54
CA LEU A 24 0.13 0.74 8.55
C LEU A 24 1.55 1.13 8.16
N VAL A 25 1.71 2.16 7.32
CA VAL A 25 3.04 2.72 7.03
C VAL A 25 3.19 4.11 7.63
N GLU A 26 4.32 4.31 8.31
CA GLU A 26 4.76 5.58 8.87
C GLU A 26 6.15 5.91 8.35
N ASP A 27 6.54 7.18 8.34
CA ASP A 27 7.94 7.53 8.07
C ASP A 27 8.82 7.02 9.22
N ALA A 28 9.98 6.45 8.89
CA ALA A 28 11.00 6.17 9.89
C ALA A 28 11.43 7.47 10.62
N PRO A 29 11.94 7.41 11.86
CA PRO A 29 12.32 8.60 12.62
C PRO A 29 13.27 9.53 11.84
N GLY A 30 12.87 10.79 11.66
CA GLY A 30 13.62 11.79 10.88
C GLY A 30 13.47 11.68 9.35
N GLY A 31 12.70 10.69 8.88
CA GLY A 31 12.43 10.42 7.47
C GLY A 31 11.25 11.20 6.88
N LYS A 32 11.12 11.12 5.55
CA LYS A 32 10.03 11.70 4.76
C LYS A 32 9.74 10.90 3.49
N ALA A 33 10.01 9.59 3.54
CA ALA A 33 9.85 8.65 2.43
C ALA A 33 8.42 8.64 1.88
N LEU A 34 7.41 8.82 2.75
CA LEU A 34 6.00 8.81 2.35
C LEU A 34 5.56 10.12 1.68
N ALA A 35 6.40 11.16 1.62
CA ALA A 35 6.04 12.43 1.01
C ALA A 35 5.72 12.29 -0.49
N SER A 36 6.43 11.43 -1.22
CA SER A 36 6.15 11.12 -2.63
C SER A 36 4.86 10.31 -2.77
N VAL A 37 4.66 9.30 -1.91
CA VAL A 37 3.46 8.46 -1.87
C VAL A 37 2.21 9.29 -1.63
N ARG A 38 2.25 10.24 -0.68
CA ARG A 38 1.11 11.12 -0.36
C ARG A 38 0.69 12.02 -1.52
N LYS A 39 1.59 12.31 -2.46
CA LYS A 39 1.33 13.11 -3.67
C LYS A 39 0.95 12.26 -4.89
N ALA A 40 1.15 10.95 -4.83
CA ALA A 40 0.85 10.04 -5.92
C ALA A 40 -0.65 9.73 -6.00
N THR A 41 -1.10 9.30 -7.19
CA THR A 41 -2.41 8.67 -7.34
C THR A 41 -2.34 7.26 -6.76
N LEU A 42 -3.23 6.94 -5.81
CA LEU A 42 -3.34 5.64 -5.16
C LEU A 42 -4.61 4.90 -5.66
N PRO A 43 -4.63 3.56 -5.73
CA PRO A 43 -3.59 2.63 -5.31
C PRO A 43 -2.31 2.75 -6.16
N ALA A 44 -1.16 2.51 -5.55
CA ALA A 44 0.13 2.50 -6.26
C ALA A 44 0.99 1.31 -5.84
N TYR A 45 1.59 0.65 -6.80
CA TYR A 45 2.60 -0.38 -6.53
C TYR A 45 3.89 0.29 -6.02
N GLY A 46 4.56 -0.33 -5.05
CA GLY A 46 5.88 0.11 -4.60
C GLY A 46 6.72 -0.97 -3.94
N GLU A 47 8.02 -0.77 -3.98
CA GLU A 47 9.02 -1.51 -3.22
C GLU A 47 9.37 -0.70 -1.97
N VAL A 48 8.99 -1.20 -0.80
CA VAL A 48 9.11 -0.46 0.46
C VAL A 48 10.24 -1.06 1.28
N LEU A 49 11.24 -0.23 1.59
CA LEU A 49 12.29 -0.54 2.55
C LEU A 49 11.88 0.04 3.91
N ALA A 50 11.74 -0.82 4.90
CA ALA A 50 11.19 -0.44 6.19
C ALA A 50 11.61 -1.39 7.32
N HIS A 51 11.51 -0.88 8.55
CA HIS A 51 11.58 -1.68 9.76
C HIS A 51 10.19 -2.04 10.26
N TYR A 52 10.04 -3.28 10.71
CA TYR A 52 8.80 -3.72 11.38
C TYR A 52 8.74 -3.19 12.81
N ALA A 53 7.55 -2.75 13.21
CA ALA A 53 7.22 -2.42 14.58
C ALA A 53 5.79 -2.86 14.90
N GLU A 54 5.51 -3.06 16.18
CA GLU A 54 4.15 -3.17 16.70
C GLU A 54 3.87 -2.05 17.69
N ARG A 55 2.70 -1.43 17.57
CA ARG A 55 2.21 -0.44 18.54
C ARG A 55 0.73 -0.69 18.75
N ASP A 56 0.32 -0.84 20.01
CA ASP A 56 -1.08 -1.06 20.39
C ASP A 56 -1.76 -2.23 19.64
N GLY A 57 -1.01 -3.31 19.37
CA GLY A 57 -1.50 -4.47 18.64
C GLY A 57 -1.59 -4.29 17.12
N GLN A 58 -1.11 -3.16 16.59
CA GLN A 58 -1.10 -2.88 15.16
C GLN A 58 0.29 -3.10 14.55
N SER A 59 0.34 -3.84 13.44
CA SER A 59 1.54 -4.02 12.63
C SER A 59 1.87 -2.77 11.82
N ILE A 60 3.05 -2.19 12.05
CA ILE A 60 3.52 -0.95 11.45
C ILE A 60 4.83 -1.21 10.69
N LEU A 61 4.97 -0.57 9.53
CA LEU A 61 6.24 -0.44 8.82
C LEU A 61 6.75 0.99 8.92
N LEU A 62 7.91 1.17 9.57
CA LEU A 62 8.65 2.42 9.64
C LEU A 62 9.50 2.54 8.37
N VAL A 63 9.04 3.34 7.42
CA VAL A 63 9.54 3.39 6.04
C VAL A 63 10.74 4.32 5.91
N GLU A 64 11.83 3.77 5.39
CA GLU A 64 13.05 4.51 5.07
C GLU A 64 13.04 5.01 3.62
N SER A 65 12.55 4.18 2.68
CA SER A 65 12.42 4.54 1.28
C SER A 65 11.27 3.79 0.60
N VAL A 66 10.76 4.40 -0.48
CA VAL A 66 9.80 3.78 -1.40
C VAL A 66 10.39 3.86 -2.80
N GLU A 67 10.72 2.70 -3.36
CA GLU A 67 11.29 2.53 -4.69
C GLU A 67 10.21 2.07 -5.68
N ARG A 68 10.47 2.33 -6.97
CA ARG A 68 9.60 1.90 -8.09
C ARG A 68 8.11 2.24 -7.92
N LEU A 69 7.81 3.36 -7.26
CA LEU A 69 6.44 3.81 -7.05
C LEU A 69 5.73 3.98 -8.40
N THR A 70 4.71 3.17 -8.64
CA THR A 70 3.96 3.12 -9.90
C THR A 70 2.49 3.43 -9.62
N PRO A 71 2.06 4.70 -9.83
CA PRO A 71 0.68 5.13 -9.57
C PRO A 71 -0.36 4.36 -10.39
N GLY A 72 -1.54 4.16 -9.81
CA GLY A 72 -2.68 3.48 -10.47
C GLY A 72 -2.53 1.97 -10.64
N LYS A 73 -1.41 1.38 -10.20
CA LYS A 73 -1.16 -0.05 -10.30
C LYS A 73 -1.47 -0.73 -8.97
N ASP A 74 -2.27 -1.79 -9.04
CA ASP A 74 -2.51 -2.73 -7.95
C ASP A 74 -1.97 -4.11 -8.36
N CYS A 75 -1.22 -4.77 -7.47
CA CYS A 75 -0.71 -6.12 -7.70
C CYS A 75 -1.67 -7.24 -7.30
N HIS A 76 -2.81 -6.91 -6.68
CA HIS A 76 -3.76 -7.89 -6.17
C HIS A 76 -4.73 -8.34 -7.26
N LEU A 77 -4.61 -9.59 -7.69
CA LEU A 77 -5.48 -10.20 -8.70
C LEU A 77 -6.96 -10.22 -8.26
N GLY A 78 -7.22 -10.35 -6.95
CA GLY A 78 -8.58 -10.34 -6.39
C GLY A 78 -9.35 -9.07 -6.77
N ARG A 79 -8.72 -7.91 -6.73
CA ARG A 79 -9.34 -6.64 -7.14
C ARG A 79 -9.63 -6.58 -8.64
N ALA A 80 -8.72 -7.08 -9.47
CA ALA A 80 -8.96 -7.19 -10.90
C ALA A 80 -10.16 -8.11 -11.22
N LEU A 81 -10.37 -9.15 -10.42
CA LEU A 81 -11.54 -10.02 -10.54
C LEU A 81 -12.83 -9.37 -10.02
N GLU A 82 -12.78 -8.57 -8.95
CA GLU A 82 -13.93 -7.77 -8.48
C GLU A 82 -14.39 -6.75 -9.53
N ASP A 83 -13.46 -6.07 -10.20
CA ASP A 83 -13.78 -5.12 -11.26
C ASP A 83 -14.42 -5.83 -12.48
N ILE A 84 -13.95 -7.02 -12.84
CA ILE A 84 -14.56 -7.85 -13.89
C ILE A 84 -15.94 -8.37 -13.46
N GLY A 85 -16.10 -8.75 -12.18
CA GLY A 85 -17.36 -9.22 -11.61
C GLY A 85 -18.44 -8.13 -11.60
N ARG A 86 -18.07 -6.88 -11.27
CA ARG A 86 -18.97 -5.72 -11.35
C ARG A 86 -19.29 -5.27 -12.78
N GLY A 87 -18.48 -5.67 -13.76
CA GLY A 87 -18.68 -5.37 -15.17
C GLY A 87 -19.78 -6.18 -15.87
N LYS A 88 -20.40 -7.17 -15.19
CA LYS A 88 -21.51 -7.96 -15.77
C LYS A 88 -22.93 -7.50 -15.42
N ASP A 89 -23.08 -6.44 -14.61
CA ASP A 89 -24.39 -5.92 -14.21
C ASP A 89 -24.70 -4.50 -14.73
N ALA A 90 -23.84 -3.91 -15.57
CA ALA A 90 -24.18 -2.71 -16.33
C ALA A 90 -24.75 -3.12 -17.70
N ARG A 91 -26.07 -3.22 -17.72
CA ARG A 91 -26.99 -3.42 -18.84
C ARG A 91 -26.60 -2.71 -20.14
#